data_AF-A0A498G081-F1
#
_entry.id   AF-A0A498G081-F1
#
_cell.length_a   1.000
_cell.length_b   1.000
_cell.length_c   1.000
_cell.angle_alpha   90.00
_cell.angle_beta   90.00
_cell.angle_gamma   90.00
#
_symmetry.space_group_name_H-M   'P 1'
#
loop_
_entity.id
_entity.type
_entity.pdbx_description
1 polymer ?
#
loop_
_entity_poly.entity_id
_entity_poly.type
_entity_poly.pdbx_seq_one_letter_code
_entity_poly.pdbx_strand_id
1 'polypeptide(L)' 'VHKLGWGKYHNVLAVNSGCWQAQTDFQKSVNIDPDAGYAPIVDLDTLNMTVRKFS' A
#
# COMPACT_ATOMS: atom_id res chain seq x y z
N VAL A 1 -1.18 -6.84 -4.89
CA VAL A 1 -0.28 -5.67 -5.10
C VAL A 1 -1.06 -4.58 -5.84
N HIS A 2 -0.72 -3.30 -5.64
CA HIS A 2 -1.50 -2.09 -6.05
C HIS A 2 -2.73 -1.75 -5.19
N LYS A 3 -2.90 -2.40 -4.04
CA LYS A 3 -3.82 -2.00 -2.97
C LYS A 3 -3.01 -1.70 -1.73
N LEU A 4 -3.32 -0.65 -1.00
CA LEU A 4 -2.65 -0.32 0.24
C LEU A 4 -3.15 -1.26 1.34
N GLY A 5 -2.23 -1.83 2.11
CA GLY A 5 -2.60 -2.65 3.26
C GLY A 5 -1.42 -3.00 4.14
N TRP A 6 -1.67 -3.18 5.42
CA TRP A 6 -0.66 -3.62 6.38
C TRP A 6 -1.29 -4.44 7.50
N GLY A 7 -0.49 -5.31 8.10
CA GLY A 7 -0.91 -6.15 9.22
C GLY A 7 0.29 -6.74 9.96
N LYS A 8 0.07 -7.15 11.20
CA LYS A 8 1.11 -7.78 12.02
C LYS A 8 0.75 -9.24 12.28
N TYR A 9 1.67 -10.15 11.97
CA TYR A 9 1.50 -11.58 12.20
C TYR A 9 2.79 -12.18 12.77
N HIS A 10 2.73 -12.86 13.92
CA HIS A 10 3.90 -13.37 14.64
C HIS A 10 5.05 -12.35 14.75
N ASN A 11 4.73 -11.14 15.18
CA ASN A 11 5.68 -10.02 15.30
C ASN A 11 6.33 -9.53 14.00
N VAL A 12 5.91 -10.04 12.84
CA VAL A 12 6.32 -9.54 11.53
C VAL A 12 5.29 -8.51 11.07
N LEU A 13 5.75 -7.27 10.81
CA LEU A 13 4.94 -6.26 10.13
C LEU A 13 5.00 -6.53 8.62
N ALA A 14 3.88 -6.96 8.05
CA ALA A 14 3.72 -7.11 6.61
C ALA A 14 3.09 -5.84 6.02
N VAL A 15 3.71 -5.29 4.97
CA VAL A 15 3.27 -4.06 4.31
C VAL A 15 3.13 -4.30 2.81
N ASN A 16 1.97 -3.99 2.26
CA ASN A 16 1.72 -3.81 0.84
C ASN A 16 1.59 -2.30 0.59
N SER A 17 2.62 -1.71 -0.02
CA SER A 17 2.81 -0.26 -0.12
C SER A 17 1.91 0.43 -1.15
N GLY A 18 0.94 -0.27 -1.74
CA GLY A 18 0.08 0.27 -2.78
C GLY A 18 0.83 0.44 -4.11
N CYS A 19 0.61 1.55 -4.80
CA CYS A 19 1.34 1.90 -6.02
C CYS A 19 1.37 3.41 -6.28
N TRP A 20 2.11 3.80 -7.32
CA TRP A 20 2.07 5.15 -7.91
C TRP A 20 1.43 5.16 -9.30
N GLN A 21 0.97 4.01 -9.78
CA GLN A 21 0.37 3.84 -11.09
C GLN A 21 -1.15 4.06 -10.99
N ALA A 22 -1.69 4.97 -11.81
CA ALA A 22 -3.14 5.10 -11.98
C ALA A 22 -3.76 3.82 -12.60
N GLN A 23 -5.08 3.66 -12.48
CA GLN A 23 -5.78 2.50 -13.02
C GLN A 23 -5.51 2.32 -14.52
N THR A 24 -5.06 1.14 -14.92
CA THR A 24 -4.89 0.77 -16.33
C THR A 24 -6.15 0.11 -16.90
N ASP A 25 -6.30 0.10 -18.23
CA ASP A 25 -7.41 -0.58 -18.90
C ASP A 25 -7.48 -2.08 -18.56
N PHE A 26 -6.32 -2.72 -18.43
CA PHE A 26 -6.27 -4.13 -18.00
C PHE A 26 -6.79 -4.29 -16.57
N GLN A 27 -6.33 -3.46 -15.62
CA GLN A 27 -6.82 -3.49 -14.24
C GLN A 27 -8.33 -3.29 -14.18
N LYS A 28 -8.86 -2.35 -14.98
CA LYS A 28 -10.29 -2.13 -15.12
C LYS A 28 -11.02 -3.36 -15.68
N SER A 29 -10.46 -4.03 -16.70
CA SER A 29 -11.05 -5.24 -17.29
C SER A 29 -11.13 -6.44 -16.34
N VAL A 30 -10.30 -6.45 -15.29
CA VAL A 30 -10.31 -7.49 -14.25
C VAL A 30 -10.85 -6.99 -12.91
N ASN A 31 -11.59 -5.87 -12.91
CA ASN A 31 -12.21 -5.26 -11.72
C ASN A 31 -11.23 -4.93 -10.58
N ILE A 32 -10.01 -4.56 -10.92
CA ILE A 32 -9.02 -4.05 -9.97
C ILE A 32 -9.07 -2.53 -9.98
N ASP A 33 -9.33 -1.97 -8.80
CA ASP A 33 -9.19 -0.55 -8.49
C ASP A 33 -7.90 -0.38 -7.68
N PRO A 34 -6.90 0.40 -8.11
CA PRO A 34 -5.66 0.56 -7.35
C PRO A 34 -5.71 1.69 -6.31
N ASP A 35 -5.00 1.53 -5.20
CA ASP A 35 -4.77 2.60 -4.23
C ASP A 35 -3.47 3.35 -4.58
N ALA A 36 -3.58 4.28 -5.52
CA ALA A 36 -2.43 5.03 -6.03
C ALA A 36 -2.13 6.30 -5.23
N GLY A 37 -0.85 6.60 -5.02
CA GLY A 37 -0.40 7.85 -4.39
C GLY A 37 -0.31 7.81 -2.87
N TYR A 38 -0.14 6.62 -2.30
CA TYR A 38 0.09 6.43 -0.86
C TYR A 38 1.55 6.06 -0.59
N ALA A 39 2.15 6.69 0.42
CA ALA A 39 3.48 6.34 0.92
C ALA A 39 3.39 5.89 2.39
N PRO A 40 3.64 4.59 2.68
CA PRO A 40 3.87 4.13 4.03
C PRO A 40 5.25 4.59 4.52
N ILE A 41 5.32 5.10 5.75
CA ILE A 41 6.55 5.51 6.43
C ILE A 41 6.66 4.64 7.68
N VAL A 42 7.73 3.86 7.77
CA VAL A 42 7.99 2.92 8.88
C VAL A 42 9.16 3.43 9.71
N ASP A 43 8.94 3.55 11.00
CA ASP A 43 9.98 3.74 12.00
C ASP A 43 10.68 2.38 12.23
N LEU A 44 12.00 2.31 12.04
CA LEU A 44 12.73 1.04 12.10
C LEU A 44 13.06 0.56 13.52
N ASP A 45 13.01 1.45 14.52
CA ASP A 45 13.25 1.10 15.92
C ASP A 45 12.00 0.45 16.53
N THR A 46 10.84 1.04 16.24
CA THR A 46 9.56 0.65 16.84
C THR A 46 8.68 -0.21 15.93
N LEU A 47 8.97 -0.23 14.62
CA LEU A 47 8.09 -0.76 13.57
C LEU A 47 6.70 -0.10 13.55
N ASN A 48 6.58 1.11 14.09
CA ASN A 48 5.38 1.92 13.94
C ASN A 48 5.29 2.45 12.50
N MET A 49 4.07 2.48 11.96
CA MET A 49 3.83 2.91 10.60
C MET A 49 2.81 4.04 10.53
N THR A 50 3.09 5.03 9.67
CA THR A 50 2.13 6.05 9.24
C THR A 50 1.96 5.99 7.73
N VAL A 51 0.85 6.52 7.22
CA VAL A 51 0.60 6.61 5.77
C VAL A 51 0.40 8.08 5.39
N ARG A 52 0.97 8.48 4.26
CA ARG A 52 0.76 9.79 3.63
C ARG A 52 0.12 9.62 2.26
N LYS A 53 -0.87 10.47 1.96
CA LYS A 53 -1.57 10.51 0.67
C LYS A 53 -1.09 11.73 -0.12
N PHE A 54 -0.78 11.54 -1.39
CA PHE A 54 -0.23 12.56 -2.30
C PHE A 54 -1.12 12.80 -3.53
N SER A 55 -2.28 12.16 -3.60
CA SER A 55 -3.26 12.21 -4.68
C SER A 55 -4.65 12.61 -4.18
#